data_AF-A0A970QBR7-F1
#
_entry.id   AF-A0A970QBR7-F1
#
_cell.length_a   1.000
_cell.length_b   1.000
_cell.length_c   1.000
_cell.angle_alpha   90.00
_cell.angle_beta   90.00
_cell.angle_gamma   90.00
#
_symmetry.space_group_name_H-M   'P 1'
#
loop_
_entity.id
_entity.type
_entity.pdbx_description
1 polymer ?
#
loop_
_entity_poly.entity_id
_entity_poly.type
_entity_poly.pdbx_seq_one_letter_code
_entity_poly.pdbx_strand_id
1 'polypeptide(L)'
;TNENGGDFFLPGSPITVTLQITKLGSDLLNSLDLTEIIPAGWSLANSPKSDVQVVEKMEGLGLFLHFNWRAPHTFPMTLQYTLIPPANGKNLLTILGQVSGVLSGGTRNGEIVPTVVAEFVEEVFTHTADLDQDWCISLPELLRVIQLFNSAAYHCNPDSEDGYAPGLGDFSGCLNHLADFNADGIIDLSELLRVIQLYNSDSGYYYLSERSEDGFMVLPR
;
A
#
# COMPACT_ATOMS: atom_id res chain seq x y z
N THR A 1 -3.80 -2.31 12.48
CA THR A 1 -3.55 -0.98 11.91
C THR A 1 -2.49 -0.29 12.74
N ASN A 2 -1.43 0.17 12.09
CA ASN A 2 -0.47 1.08 12.72
C ASN A 2 -1.04 2.50 12.60
N GLU A 3 -0.42 3.43 13.32
CA GLU A 3 -0.86 4.82 13.50
C GLU A 3 -0.75 5.66 12.20
N ASN A 4 -0.16 5.08 11.15
CA ASN A 4 0.22 5.75 9.89
C ASN A 4 -0.59 5.27 8.66
N GLY A 5 -1.84 4.83 8.84
CA GLY A 5 -2.64 4.26 7.75
C GLY A 5 -2.27 2.79 7.49
N GLY A 6 -3.26 1.95 7.20
CA GLY A 6 -3.12 0.49 7.11
C GLY A 6 -2.25 -0.04 5.97
N ASP A 7 -1.65 0.87 5.22
CA ASP A 7 -1.12 0.68 3.88
C ASP A 7 0.41 0.79 3.82
N PHE A 8 1.05 1.18 4.94
CA PHE A 8 2.50 1.29 5.08
C PHE A 8 3.07 0.51 6.28
N PHE A 9 4.35 0.10 6.19
CA PHE A 9 5.12 -0.55 7.26
C PHE A 9 6.49 0.09 7.45
N LEU A 10 6.97 0.17 8.69
CA LEU A 10 8.35 0.56 9.00
C LEU A 10 9.23 -0.71 9.09
N PRO A 11 10.38 -0.80 8.39
CA PRO A 11 11.28 -1.94 8.51
C PRO A 11 11.64 -2.28 9.96
N GLY A 12 11.61 -3.57 10.31
CA GLY A 12 11.86 -4.05 11.68
C GLY A 12 10.76 -3.73 12.71
N SER A 13 9.75 -2.93 12.37
CA SER A 13 8.68 -2.55 13.29
C SER A 13 7.43 -3.41 13.08
N PRO A 14 6.78 -3.89 14.15
CA PRO A 14 5.64 -4.78 14.02
C PRO A 14 4.48 -4.11 13.26
N ILE A 15 3.83 -4.87 12.38
CA ILE A 15 2.58 -4.49 11.72
C ILE A 15 1.45 -5.42 12.11
N THR A 16 0.26 -4.86 12.33
CA THR A 16 -0.93 -5.66 12.62
C THR A 16 -1.80 -5.83 11.40
N VAL A 17 -1.87 -7.06 10.89
CA VAL A 17 -2.78 -7.48 9.82
C VAL A 17 -4.14 -7.78 10.45
N THR A 18 -5.21 -7.24 9.85
CA THR A 18 -6.60 -7.48 10.30
C THR A 18 -7.39 -8.01 9.12
N LEU A 19 -7.96 -9.20 9.29
CA LEU A 19 -8.76 -9.86 8.27
C LEU A 19 -10.20 -9.99 8.76
N GLN A 20 -11.15 -9.76 7.86
CA GLN A 20 -12.56 -10.02 8.09
C GLN A 20 -13.02 -11.16 7.17
N ILE A 21 -13.31 -12.31 7.75
CA ILE A 21 -13.83 -13.45 7.01
C ILE A 21 -15.35 -13.40 7.06
N THR A 22 -15.96 -13.35 5.89
CA THR A 22 -17.42 -13.40 5.71
C THR A 22 -17.81 -14.74 5.10
N LYS A 23 -18.97 -15.26 5.51
CA LYS A 23 -19.54 -16.49 4.95
C LYS A 23 -20.84 -16.16 4.25
N LEU A 24 -20.94 -16.56 2.99
CA LEU A 24 -22.19 -16.51 2.23
C LEU A 24 -22.91 -17.86 2.31
N GLY A 25 -24.23 -17.82 2.50
CA GLY A 25 -25.07 -19.02 2.59
C GLY A 25 -25.23 -19.61 4.00
N SER A 26 -26.19 -20.52 4.15
CA SER A 26 -26.65 -21.05 5.43
C SER A 26 -26.00 -22.37 5.86
N ASP A 27 -25.30 -23.07 4.97
CA ASP A 27 -24.75 -24.39 5.26
C ASP A 27 -23.73 -24.35 6.40
N LEU A 28 -23.73 -25.34 7.30
CA LEU A 28 -22.77 -25.38 8.40
C LEU A 28 -21.38 -25.79 7.90
N LEU A 29 -20.34 -25.12 8.42
CA LEU A 29 -18.95 -25.52 8.20
C LEU A 29 -18.54 -26.55 9.26
N ASN A 30 -17.93 -27.65 8.84
CA ASN A 30 -17.27 -28.63 9.70
C ASN A 30 -15.88 -28.14 10.10
N SER A 31 -15.16 -27.51 9.17
CA SER A 31 -13.90 -26.80 9.41
C SER A 31 -13.77 -25.60 8.48
N LEU A 32 -12.94 -24.65 8.88
CA LEU A 32 -12.47 -23.54 8.07
C LEU A 32 -10.96 -23.43 8.24
N ASP A 33 -10.27 -23.32 7.12
CA ASP A 33 -8.82 -23.18 7.05
C ASP A 33 -8.51 -21.89 6.30
N LEU A 34 -7.77 -20.97 6.91
CA LEU A 34 -7.20 -19.81 6.23
C LEU A 34 -5.71 -20.07 6.03
N THR A 35 -5.24 -19.92 4.80
CA THR A 35 -3.82 -19.93 4.46
C THR A 35 -3.39 -18.52 4.08
N GLU A 36 -2.39 -17.99 4.79
CA GLU A 36 -1.69 -16.76 4.43
C GLU A 36 -0.29 -17.10 3.92
N ILE A 37 0.06 -16.61 2.74
CA ILE A 37 1.40 -16.73 2.16
C ILE A 37 2.11 -15.41 2.32
N ILE A 38 3.18 -15.42 3.10
CA ILE A 38 3.98 -14.25 3.43
C ILE A 38 5.34 -14.37 2.73
N PRO A 39 5.82 -13.31 2.06
CA PRO A 39 7.15 -13.26 1.45
C PRO A 39 8.30 -13.52 2.43
N ALA A 40 9.47 -13.81 1.85
CA ALA A 40 10.69 -14.09 2.59
C ALA A 40 11.12 -12.96 3.54
N GLY A 41 11.70 -13.34 4.68
CA GLY A 41 12.31 -12.40 5.64
C GLY A 41 11.34 -11.80 6.66
N TRP A 42 10.04 -12.01 6.49
CA TRP A 42 9.02 -11.63 7.48
C TRP A 42 8.81 -12.75 8.50
N SER A 43 8.51 -12.39 9.74
CA SER A 43 8.24 -13.36 10.82
C SER A 43 6.96 -13.03 11.59
N LEU A 44 6.30 -14.03 12.15
CA LEU A 44 5.17 -13.84 13.07
C LEU A 44 5.68 -13.36 14.44
N ALA A 45 5.14 -12.26 14.97
CA ALA A 45 5.55 -11.73 16.27
C ALA A 45 4.92 -12.50 17.44
N ASN A 46 3.63 -12.78 17.34
CA ASN A 46 2.82 -13.48 18.35
C ASN A 46 1.73 -14.30 17.65
N SER A 47 1.39 -15.46 18.22
CA SER A 47 0.22 -16.23 17.80
C SER A 47 -1.08 -15.45 18.08
N PRO A 48 -2.09 -15.51 17.18
CA PRO A 48 -3.41 -14.92 17.42
C PRO A 48 -4.12 -15.51 18.65
N LYS A 49 -5.27 -14.92 19.01
CA LYS A 49 -6.11 -15.33 20.15
C LYS A 49 -6.44 -16.84 20.18
N SER A 50 -6.76 -17.30 21.39
CA SER A 50 -6.81 -18.71 21.83
C SER A 50 -7.79 -19.66 21.12
N ASP A 51 -8.64 -19.17 20.22
CA ASP A 51 -9.68 -19.96 19.53
C ASP A 51 -9.26 -20.49 18.15
N VAL A 52 -8.06 -20.13 17.68
CA VAL A 52 -7.50 -20.59 16.41
C VAL A 52 -6.19 -21.33 16.61
N GLN A 53 -6.02 -22.46 15.93
CA GLN A 53 -4.72 -23.14 15.84
C GLN A 53 -3.95 -22.58 14.65
N VAL A 54 -2.78 -22.02 14.93
CA VAL A 54 -1.85 -21.54 13.90
C VAL A 54 -0.72 -22.53 13.74
N VAL A 55 -0.49 -22.96 12.50
CA VAL A 55 0.68 -23.73 12.11
C VAL A 55 1.52 -22.87 11.17
N GLU A 56 2.74 -22.58 11.61
CA GLU A 56 3.75 -21.93 10.79
C GLU A 56 4.51 -22.98 10.00
N LYS A 57 4.62 -22.79 8.68
CA LYS A 57 5.39 -23.67 7.81
C LYS A 57 6.24 -22.84 6.86
N MET A 58 7.54 -23.08 6.87
CA MET A 58 8.43 -22.54 5.85
C MET A 58 8.35 -23.43 4.61
N GLU A 59 7.96 -22.87 3.47
CA GLU A 59 8.03 -23.54 2.17
C GLU A 59 8.77 -22.67 1.15
N GLY A 60 9.87 -23.20 0.62
CA GLY A 60 10.77 -22.41 -0.21
C GLY A 60 11.34 -21.23 0.58
N LEU A 61 11.14 -20.01 0.07
CA LEU A 61 11.56 -18.77 0.73
C LEU A 61 10.44 -18.08 1.51
N GLY A 62 9.18 -18.53 1.40
CA GLY A 62 8.03 -17.90 2.03
C GLY A 62 7.63 -18.54 3.36
N LEU A 63 6.92 -17.77 4.19
CA LEU A 63 6.27 -18.23 5.41
C LEU A 63 4.79 -18.47 5.12
N PHE A 64 4.33 -19.68 5.38
CA PHE A 64 2.92 -20.07 5.30
C PHE A 64 2.35 -20.10 6.70
N LEU A 65 1.27 -19.35 6.93
CA LEU A 65 0.48 -19.41 8.15
C LEU A 65 -0.84 -20.12 7.87
N HIS A 66 -1.08 -21.24 8.54
CA HIS A 66 -2.35 -21.95 8.46
C HIS A 66 -3.15 -21.76 9.74
N PHE A 67 -4.27 -21.07 9.64
CA PHE A 67 -5.21 -20.83 10.72
C PHE A 67 -6.39 -21.79 10.58
N ASN A 68 -6.63 -22.63 11.59
CA ASN A 68 -7.61 -23.71 11.51
C ASN A 68 -8.69 -23.50 12.58
N TRP A 69 -9.96 -23.47 12.16
CA TRP A 69 -11.11 -23.43 13.05
C TRP A 69 -11.95 -24.70 12.90
N ARG A 70 -12.36 -25.26 14.04
CA ARG A 70 -13.26 -26.40 14.09
C ARG A 70 -14.70 -25.93 14.27
N ALA A 71 -15.57 -26.34 13.34
CA ALA A 71 -17.00 -26.04 13.35
C ALA A 71 -17.36 -24.55 13.64
N PRO A 72 -16.77 -23.58 12.90
CA PRO A 72 -17.05 -22.17 13.12
C PRO A 72 -18.51 -21.84 12.75
N HIS A 73 -19.16 -21.04 13.60
CA HIS A 73 -20.58 -20.71 13.47
C HIS A 73 -20.90 -19.22 13.59
N THR A 74 -19.93 -18.39 13.99
CA THR A 74 -20.10 -16.94 14.12
C THR A 74 -19.38 -16.24 12.96
N PHE A 75 -20.15 -15.54 12.12
CA PHE A 75 -19.66 -14.71 11.03
C PHE A 75 -20.38 -13.35 11.02
N PRO A 76 -19.74 -12.25 10.60
CA PRO A 76 -18.33 -12.16 10.20
C PRO A 76 -17.39 -12.42 11.37
N MET A 77 -16.23 -13.01 11.08
CA MET A 77 -15.17 -13.21 12.07
C MET A 77 -13.97 -12.32 11.74
N THR A 78 -13.32 -11.83 12.78
CA THR A 78 -12.14 -10.99 12.67
C THR A 78 -10.93 -11.75 13.19
N LEU A 79 -9.91 -11.89 12.35
CA LEU A 79 -8.60 -12.39 12.73
C LEU A 79 -7.61 -11.22 12.76
N GLN A 80 -6.80 -11.16 13.82
CA GLN A 80 -5.68 -10.23 13.91
C GLN A 80 -4.41 -10.99 14.24
N TYR A 81 -3.35 -10.69 13.50
CA TYR A 81 -2.02 -11.22 13.76
C TYR A 81 -0.96 -10.14 13.46
N THR A 82 0.20 -10.29 14.09
CA THR A 82 1.27 -9.30 13.98
C THR A 82 2.47 -9.90 13.24
N LEU A 83 2.90 -9.23 12.17
CA LEU A 83 4.12 -9.57 11.44
C LEU A 83 5.24 -8.61 11.80
N ILE A 84 6.47 -9.09 11.74
CA ILE A 84 7.69 -8.29 11.86
C ILE A 84 8.35 -8.26 10.48
N PRO A 85 8.44 -7.08 9.84
CA PRO A 85 9.21 -6.87 8.62
C PRO A 85 10.71 -7.14 8.85
N PRO A 86 11.45 -7.59 7.83
CA PRO A 86 12.90 -7.61 7.91
C PRO A 86 13.44 -6.20 8.11
N ALA A 87 14.57 -6.07 8.82
CA ALA A 87 15.20 -4.77 9.12
C ALA A 87 15.68 -4.01 7.86
N ASN A 88 15.77 -4.69 6.74
CA ASN A 88 16.12 -4.15 5.42
C ASN A 88 15.01 -4.40 4.38
N GLY A 89 13.77 -4.63 4.84
CA GLY A 89 12.62 -4.79 3.96
C GLY A 89 12.48 -3.57 3.06
N LYS A 90 12.27 -3.80 1.76
CA LYS A 90 12.10 -2.73 0.77
C LYS A 90 10.80 -2.87 0.00
N ASN A 91 10.30 -1.72 -0.46
CA ASN A 91 9.27 -1.58 -1.48
C ASN A 91 7.88 -2.03 -1.03
N LEU A 92 7.53 -3.30 -1.22
CA LEU A 92 6.18 -3.83 -1.05
C LEU A 92 6.21 -5.19 -0.37
N LEU A 93 5.27 -5.39 0.53
CA LEU A 93 4.83 -6.69 1.00
C LEU A 93 3.48 -7.00 0.36
N THR A 94 3.38 -8.16 -0.29
CA THR A 94 2.10 -8.74 -0.70
C THR A 94 1.85 -10.02 0.07
N ILE A 95 0.84 -10.02 0.92
CA ILE A 95 0.34 -11.22 1.59
C ILE A 95 -0.79 -11.80 0.73
N LEU A 96 -0.75 -13.10 0.43
CA LEU A 96 -1.83 -13.78 -0.28
C LEU A 96 -2.63 -14.64 0.70
N GLY A 97 -3.88 -14.25 0.95
CA GLY A 97 -4.80 -14.98 1.82
C GLY A 97 -5.81 -15.79 1.02
N GLN A 98 -6.08 -17.03 1.42
CA GLN A 98 -7.17 -17.84 0.88
C GLN A 98 -7.83 -18.67 1.97
N VAL A 99 -9.18 -18.67 1.99
CA VAL A 99 -9.97 -19.53 2.88
C VAL A 99 -10.45 -20.80 2.17
N SER A 100 -10.52 -21.91 2.89
CA SER A 100 -11.13 -23.17 2.47
C SER A 100 -12.05 -23.69 3.57
N GLY A 101 -13.31 -23.98 3.24
CA GLY A 101 -14.31 -24.48 4.18
C GLY A 101 -14.77 -25.88 3.79
N VAL A 102 -14.84 -26.78 4.77
CA VAL A 102 -15.38 -28.13 4.59
C VAL A 102 -16.84 -28.17 5.07
N LEU A 103 -17.75 -28.61 4.20
CA LEU A 103 -19.18 -28.77 4.48
C LEU A 103 -19.60 -30.23 4.26
N SER A 104 -20.84 -30.57 4.63
CA SER A 104 -21.40 -31.90 4.35
C SER A 104 -21.42 -32.25 2.85
N GLY A 105 -21.49 -31.24 1.98
CA GLY A 105 -21.47 -31.40 0.52
C GLY A 105 -20.06 -31.35 -0.12
N GLY A 106 -18.99 -31.32 0.68
CA GLY A 106 -17.60 -31.23 0.22
C GLY A 106 -16.93 -29.89 0.57
N THR A 107 -15.80 -29.62 -0.08
CA THR A 107 -14.97 -28.43 0.17
C THR A 107 -15.36 -27.26 -0.74
N ARG A 108 -15.29 -26.04 -0.19
CA ARG A 108 -15.45 -24.78 -0.92
C ARG A 108 -14.26 -23.88 -0.64
N ASN A 109 -13.70 -23.26 -1.67
CA ASN A 109 -12.62 -22.30 -1.53
C ASN A 109 -13.17 -20.89 -1.74
N GLY A 110 -12.65 -19.95 -0.96
CA GLY A 110 -12.79 -18.52 -1.23
C GLY A 110 -11.83 -18.07 -2.31
N GLU A 111 -11.97 -16.80 -2.68
CA GLU A 111 -11.04 -16.10 -3.56
C GLU A 111 -9.68 -15.93 -2.88
N ILE A 112 -8.63 -15.82 -3.70
CA ILE A 112 -7.31 -15.41 -3.21
C ILE A 112 -7.34 -13.89 -3.10
N VAL A 113 -7.12 -13.38 -1.90
CA VAL A 113 -7.13 -11.94 -1.61
C VAL A 113 -5.70 -11.48 -1.37
N PRO A 114 -5.15 -10.57 -2.20
CA PRO A 114 -3.90 -9.91 -1.91
C PRO A 114 -4.10 -8.82 -0.86
N THR A 115 -3.21 -8.74 0.12
CA THR A 115 -3.06 -7.58 1.00
C THR A 115 -1.70 -6.97 0.69
N VAL A 116 -1.70 -5.76 0.14
CA VAL A 116 -0.47 -5.05 -0.25
C VAL A 116 -0.19 -3.95 0.78
N VAL A 117 1.05 -3.89 1.28
CA VAL A 117 1.52 -2.79 2.14
C VAL A 117 2.90 -2.34 1.67
N ALA A 118 3.13 -1.03 1.64
CA ALA A 118 4.38 -0.42 1.20
C ALA A 118 5.32 -0.11 2.36
N GLU A 119 6.61 -0.01 2.07
CA GLU A 119 7.58 0.54 3.02
C GLU A 119 7.24 2.02 3.29
N PHE A 120 7.13 2.38 4.56
CA PHE A 120 7.11 3.77 4.99
C PHE A 120 8.54 4.30 4.96
N VAL A 121 8.76 5.32 4.14
CA VAL A 121 10.01 6.08 4.10
C VAL A 121 9.75 7.50 4.59
N GLU A 122 10.82 8.25 4.89
CA GLU A 122 10.70 9.61 5.41
C GLU A 122 9.95 10.54 4.44
N GLU A 123 9.21 11.50 4.99
CA GLU A 123 8.39 12.49 4.25
C GLU A 123 9.19 13.30 3.23
N VAL A 124 10.51 13.45 3.42
CA VAL A 124 11.40 14.11 2.45
C VAL A 124 11.42 13.43 1.07
N PHE A 125 10.93 12.19 0.97
CA PHE A 125 10.85 11.44 -0.27
C PHE A 125 9.47 11.50 -0.94
N THR A 126 8.51 12.27 -0.42
CA THR A 126 7.21 12.45 -1.08
C THR A 126 7.36 13.16 -2.42
N HIS A 127 6.36 12.97 -3.29
CA HIS A 127 6.31 13.70 -4.55
C HIS A 127 6.16 15.20 -4.26
N THR A 128 6.80 16.12 -5.01
CA THR A 128 6.74 17.57 -4.73
C THR A 128 5.34 18.19 -4.84
N ALA A 129 4.40 17.42 -5.40
CA ALA A 129 2.99 17.81 -5.48
C ALA A 129 2.23 17.51 -4.18
N ASP A 130 2.73 16.59 -3.35
CA ASP A 130 2.20 16.22 -2.04
C ASP A 130 2.77 17.21 -1.00
N LEU A 131 1.99 18.25 -0.70
CA LEU A 131 2.41 19.41 0.07
C LEU A 131 2.29 19.18 1.57
N ASP A 132 1.32 18.37 2.00
CA ASP A 132 1.18 17.98 3.41
C ASP A 132 1.92 16.67 3.76
N GLN A 133 2.54 16.04 2.76
CA GLN A 133 3.45 14.91 2.85
C GLN A 133 2.79 13.65 3.43
N ASP A 134 1.50 13.45 3.14
CA ASP A 134 0.69 12.37 3.69
C ASP A 134 0.66 11.10 2.81
N TRP A 135 1.46 11.07 1.74
CA TRP A 135 1.55 10.01 0.73
C TRP A 135 0.29 9.86 -0.13
N CYS A 136 -0.60 10.85 -0.13
CA CYS A 136 -1.76 11.00 -0.99
C CYS A 136 -1.53 12.21 -1.90
N ILE A 137 -2.11 12.17 -3.11
CA ILE A 137 -2.28 13.39 -3.90
C ILE A 137 -3.74 13.78 -3.78
N SER A 138 -4.00 14.84 -3.05
CA SER A 138 -5.32 15.43 -2.88
C SER A 138 -5.73 16.26 -4.11
N LEU A 139 -7.02 16.62 -4.20
CA LEU A 139 -7.50 17.45 -5.29
C LEU A 139 -6.83 18.84 -5.34
N PRO A 140 -6.66 19.58 -4.21
CA PRO A 140 -5.92 20.84 -4.22
C PRO A 140 -4.50 20.72 -4.78
N GLU A 141 -3.79 19.66 -4.42
CA GLU A 141 -2.43 19.37 -4.87
C GLU A 141 -2.37 19.05 -6.37
N LEU A 142 -3.29 18.21 -6.87
CA LEU A 142 -3.41 17.98 -8.30
C LEU A 142 -3.74 19.27 -9.07
N LEU A 143 -4.67 20.09 -8.54
CA LEU A 143 -5.00 21.37 -9.15
C LEU A 143 -3.80 22.32 -9.18
N ARG A 144 -2.89 22.22 -8.22
CA ARG A 144 -1.65 23.00 -8.20
C ARG A 144 -0.74 22.63 -9.37
N VAL A 145 -0.53 21.34 -9.61
CA VAL A 145 0.24 20.86 -10.78
C VAL A 145 -0.42 21.27 -12.11
N ILE A 146 -1.75 21.21 -12.20
CA ILE A 146 -2.49 21.63 -13.39
C ILE A 146 -2.29 23.13 -13.71
N GLN A 147 -2.14 23.98 -12.69
CA GLN A 147 -1.84 25.40 -12.91
C GLN A 147 -0.48 25.61 -13.57
N LEU A 148 0.54 24.86 -13.14
CA LEU A 148 1.88 24.89 -13.73
C LEU A 148 1.86 24.38 -15.17
N PHE A 149 1.22 23.23 -15.41
CA PHE A 149 1.02 22.64 -16.75
C PHE A 149 0.37 23.64 -17.73
N ASN A 150 -0.71 24.31 -17.33
CA ASN A 150 -1.45 25.23 -18.20
C ASN A 150 -0.66 26.47 -18.62
N SER A 151 0.50 26.72 -18.01
CA SER A 151 1.33 27.89 -18.26
C SER A 151 2.50 27.61 -19.22
N ALA A 152 2.62 26.36 -19.70
CA ALA A 152 3.63 25.86 -20.65
C ALA A 152 5.10 25.99 -20.18
N ALA A 153 5.33 26.44 -18.97
CA ALA A 153 6.58 26.44 -18.22
C ALA A 153 6.26 26.74 -16.75
N TYR A 154 7.21 26.47 -15.86
CA TYR A 154 7.19 26.94 -14.48
C TYR A 154 8.55 27.53 -14.11
N HIS A 155 8.65 28.10 -12.92
CA HIS A 155 9.92 28.58 -12.36
C HIS A 155 9.86 28.56 -10.84
N CYS A 156 11.01 28.79 -10.19
CA CYS A 156 11.08 28.88 -8.74
C CYS A 156 10.42 30.16 -8.24
N ASN A 157 9.57 30.02 -7.23
CA ASN A 157 9.00 31.13 -6.49
C ASN A 157 8.88 30.75 -5.00
N PRO A 158 9.87 31.09 -4.16
CA PRO A 158 9.85 30.78 -2.73
C PRO A 158 8.67 31.40 -1.95
N ASP A 159 7.98 32.39 -2.53
CA ASP A 159 6.83 33.05 -1.92
C ASP A 159 5.50 32.34 -2.25
N SER A 160 5.51 31.29 -3.08
CA SER A 160 4.33 30.48 -3.34
C SER A 160 4.19 29.32 -2.36
N GLU A 161 3.02 28.69 -2.36
CA GLU A 161 2.67 27.57 -1.47
C GLU A 161 3.60 26.36 -1.63
N ASP A 162 4.04 26.08 -2.86
CA ASP A 162 4.82 24.90 -3.24
C ASP A 162 6.25 25.24 -3.66
N GLY A 163 6.64 26.52 -3.62
CA GLY A 163 7.94 26.99 -4.09
C GLY A 163 8.06 27.19 -5.61
N TYR A 164 6.95 27.06 -6.36
CA TYR A 164 6.93 27.22 -7.81
C TYR A 164 5.93 28.29 -8.28
N ALA A 165 6.10 28.81 -9.49
CA ALA A 165 5.13 29.70 -10.12
C ALA A 165 4.95 29.39 -11.61
N PRO A 166 3.76 29.66 -12.17
CA PRO A 166 3.49 29.46 -13.59
C PRO A 166 4.32 30.41 -14.48
N GLY A 167 4.74 29.89 -15.64
CA GLY A 167 5.43 30.63 -16.69
C GLY A 167 6.97 30.57 -16.58
N LEU A 168 7.64 31.15 -17.57
CA LEU A 168 9.10 31.22 -17.62
C LEU A 168 9.68 32.09 -16.49
N GLY A 169 10.80 31.67 -15.92
CA GLY A 169 11.50 32.42 -14.88
C GLY A 169 12.81 31.78 -14.45
N ASP A 170 13.30 32.17 -13.28
CA ASP A 170 14.55 31.67 -12.71
C ASP A 170 14.37 30.31 -12.04
N PHE A 171 15.31 29.40 -12.26
CA PHE A 171 15.38 28.06 -11.66
C PHE A 171 16.42 27.95 -10.55
N SER A 172 17.16 29.03 -10.25
CA SER A 172 18.26 28.99 -9.28
C SER A 172 17.83 28.81 -7.81
N GLY A 173 16.55 29.02 -7.50
CA GLY A 173 16.01 29.07 -6.14
C GLY A 173 15.34 27.80 -5.62
N CYS A 174 15.26 26.74 -6.41
CA CYS A 174 14.54 25.51 -6.07
C CYS A 174 15.12 24.30 -6.81
N LEU A 175 14.68 23.10 -6.41
CA LEU A 175 14.89 21.88 -7.19
C LEU A 175 13.86 21.82 -8.32
N ASN A 176 14.04 20.91 -9.27
CA ASN A 176 13.00 20.65 -10.26
C ASN A 176 11.77 20.05 -9.57
N HIS A 177 10.59 20.42 -10.03
CA HIS A 177 9.36 19.81 -9.56
C HIS A 177 9.35 18.34 -10.02
N LEU A 178 9.02 17.37 -9.16
CA LEU A 178 9.11 15.93 -9.48
C LEU A 178 8.14 15.48 -10.58
N ALA A 179 7.12 16.27 -10.90
CA ALA A 179 6.31 16.05 -12.10
C ALA A 179 7.12 16.26 -13.39
N ASP A 180 8.08 17.18 -13.42
CA ASP A 180 9.01 17.43 -14.54
C ASP A 180 10.23 16.51 -14.38
N PHE A 181 10.01 15.21 -14.62
CA PHE A 181 11.04 14.19 -14.45
C PHE A 181 12.07 14.19 -15.59
N ASN A 182 11.86 15.00 -16.64
CA ASN A 182 12.82 15.20 -17.71
C ASN A 182 13.72 16.45 -17.51
N ALA A 183 13.35 17.32 -16.57
CA ALA A 183 14.07 18.52 -16.14
C ALA A 183 14.21 19.62 -17.21
N ASP A 184 13.20 19.82 -18.06
CA ASP A 184 13.19 20.88 -19.08
C ASP A 184 12.47 22.16 -18.65
N GLY A 185 11.92 22.20 -17.43
CA GLY A 185 11.21 23.36 -16.87
C GLY A 185 9.78 23.48 -17.38
N ILE A 186 9.27 22.45 -18.05
CA ILE A 186 7.91 22.32 -18.55
C ILE A 186 7.30 21.08 -17.91
N ILE A 187 6.04 21.18 -17.48
CA ILE A 187 5.27 19.98 -17.16
C ILE A 187 4.46 19.67 -18.40
N ASP A 188 4.81 18.60 -19.10
CA ASP A 188 4.13 18.15 -20.31
C ASP A 188 2.89 17.28 -20.00
N LEU A 189 2.21 16.81 -21.05
CA LEU A 189 1.01 16.00 -20.86
C LEU A 189 1.33 14.65 -20.21
N SER A 190 2.44 14.02 -20.57
CA SER A 190 2.84 12.72 -20.01
C SER A 190 3.16 12.85 -18.51
N GLU A 191 3.81 13.94 -18.13
CA GLU A 191 4.15 14.32 -16.77
C GLU A 191 2.93 14.65 -15.92
N LEU A 192 1.99 15.44 -16.47
CA LEU A 192 0.72 15.67 -15.81
C LEU A 192 -0.08 14.36 -15.62
N LEU A 193 -0.09 13.49 -16.64
CA LEU A 193 -0.78 12.20 -16.56
C LEU A 193 -0.18 11.30 -15.47
N ARG A 194 1.12 11.41 -15.19
CA ARG A 194 1.77 10.71 -14.07
C ARG A 194 1.22 11.16 -12.72
N VAL A 195 1.11 12.46 -12.48
CA VAL A 195 0.50 12.98 -11.23
C VAL A 195 -0.98 12.60 -11.13
N ILE A 196 -1.73 12.64 -12.24
CA ILE A 196 -3.14 12.19 -12.28
C ILE A 196 -3.27 10.70 -11.94
N GLN A 197 -2.31 9.86 -12.32
CA GLN A 197 -2.31 8.45 -11.94
C GLN A 197 -2.14 8.29 -10.43
N LEU A 198 -1.23 9.04 -9.80
CA LEU A 198 -1.04 9.03 -8.35
C LEU A 198 -2.31 9.48 -7.61
N TYR A 199 -2.96 10.56 -8.07
CA TYR A 199 -4.24 11.05 -7.55
C TYR A 199 -5.37 10.01 -7.64
N ASN A 200 -5.41 9.20 -8.71
CA ASN A 200 -6.45 8.19 -8.91
C ASN A 200 -6.08 6.82 -8.31
N SER A 201 -5.24 6.77 -7.27
CA SER A 201 -4.93 5.53 -6.57
C SER A 201 -6.17 4.93 -5.90
N ASP A 202 -6.44 3.64 -6.11
CA ASP A 202 -7.58 2.93 -5.49
C ASP A 202 -7.46 2.82 -3.96
N SER A 203 -6.23 2.80 -3.43
CA SER A 203 -5.97 2.87 -1.99
C SER A 203 -6.03 4.31 -1.46
N GLY A 204 -5.89 5.30 -2.35
CA GLY A 204 -5.64 6.70 -2.01
C GLY A 204 -4.17 7.05 -1.83
N TYR A 205 -3.28 6.05 -1.75
CA TYR A 205 -1.86 6.27 -1.46
C TYR A 205 -0.96 5.93 -2.64
N TYR A 206 0.22 6.54 -2.68
CA TYR A 206 1.32 6.17 -3.58
C TYR A 206 2.57 5.78 -2.77
N TYR A 207 3.56 5.17 -3.42
CA TYR A 207 4.80 4.75 -2.77
C TYR A 207 5.99 4.88 -3.72
N LEU A 208 7.21 4.89 -3.16
CA LEU A 208 8.45 4.88 -3.94
C LEU A 208 8.63 3.57 -4.71
N SER A 209 8.95 3.68 -5.99
CA SER A 209 9.17 2.53 -6.85
C SER A 209 10.09 2.87 -8.01
N GLU A 210 11.17 2.11 -8.17
CA GLU A 210 12.07 2.22 -9.34
C GLU A 210 11.45 1.69 -10.65
N ARG A 211 10.15 1.36 -10.64
CA ARG A 211 9.45 0.73 -11.77
C ARG A 211 8.63 1.71 -12.62
N SER A 212 8.67 3.00 -12.30
CA SER A 212 8.08 4.08 -13.09
C SER A 212 9.13 5.12 -13.45
N GLU A 213 8.78 5.99 -14.38
CA GLU A 213 9.62 7.07 -14.89
C GLU A 213 9.93 8.14 -13.84
N ASP A 214 8.98 8.39 -12.94
CA ASP A 214 9.03 9.40 -11.88
C ASP A 214 9.49 8.85 -10.52
N GLY A 215 9.69 7.54 -10.40
CA GLY A 215 10.04 6.90 -9.13
C GLY A 215 8.86 6.65 -8.18
N PHE A 216 7.62 6.84 -8.63
CA PHE A 216 6.41 6.65 -7.83
C PHE A 216 5.39 5.70 -8.48
N MET A 217 4.72 4.89 -7.68
CA MET A 217 3.60 4.07 -8.13
C MET A 217 2.41 4.19 -7.20
N VAL A 218 1.21 4.03 -7.74
CA VAL A 218 -0.01 3.89 -6.95
C VAL A 218 0.07 2.63 -6.10
N LEU A 219 -0.29 2.74 -4.83
CA LEU A 219 -0.39 1.57 -3.96
C LEU A 219 -1.66 0.78 -4.32
N PRO A 220 -1.55 -0.50 -4.74
CA PRO A 220 -2.71 -1.30 -5.10
C PRO A 220 -3.61 -1.59 -3.90
N ARG A 221 -4.90 -1.79 -4.16
CA ARG A 221 -5.87 -2.30 -3.18
C ARG A 221 -6.34 -3.71 -3.54
#